data_AF-Q84FP5-F1
#
_entry.id   AF-Q84FP5-F1
#
_cell.length_a   1.000
_cell.length_b   1.000
_cell.length_c   1.000
_cell.angle_alpha   90.00
_cell.angle_beta   90.00
_cell.angle_gamma   90.00
#
_symmetry.space_group_name_H-M   'P 1'
#
loop_
_entity.id
_entity.type
_entity.pdbx_description
1 polymer ?
#
loop_
_entity_poly.entity_id
_entity_poly.type
_entity_poly.pdbx_seq_one_letter_code
_entity_poly.pdbx_strand_id
1 'polypeptide(L)'
;MQDSESKTPGASPLVGADNAPLTGGEAEGGDAWTVEQAIAALNHQEPNRRYYAAWWLGRFRVCDAIAVDALIMALDDESDRTKDGGYPLRRNAARALGKLGDRRAVTPLVKCLDCQDFYVREAAAQALEGLGDSSCVSALRGLLVGGVEDTAPIAGKPHLKQPYDAVIEAIGTLGATEALTDIEPFINHPIARIQYAALRAMYQLTGDPVYGDRLIAALRGEDLQLRRSALMDLGAIGYLQAAEPIANTLAENSLKLIALQGILEHHLSQIGEKCLSEEAVKIMKLMDSLL
;
A
#
# COMPACT_ATOMS: atom_id res chain seq x y z
N MET A 1 -19.14 -39.07 -3.02
CA MET A 1 -19.04 -37.94 -2.08
C MET A 1 -17.56 -37.60 -1.98
N GLN A 2 -17.11 -36.72 -2.86
CA GLN A 2 -15.73 -36.21 -2.87
C GLN A 2 -15.85 -34.75 -2.47
N ASP A 3 -15.31 -34.43 -1.30
CA ASP A 3 -15.26 -33.09 -0.76
C ASP A 3 -14.30 -32.24 -1.61
N SER A 4 -14.86 -31.22 -2.24
CA SER A 4 -14.14 -30.19 -2.95
C SER A 4 -13.69 -29.13 -1.96
N GLU A 5 -12.44 -29.22 -1.50
CA GLU A 5 -11.78 -28.12 -0.79
C GLU A 5 -11.62 -26.93 -1.74
N SER A 6 -12.44 -25.90 -1.51
CA SER A 6 -12.32 -24.59 -2.13
C SER A 6 -11.03 -23.93 -1.65
N LYS A 7 -9.97 -24.00 -2.48
CA LYS A 7 -8.79 -23.14 -2.32
C LYS A 7 -9.22 -21.69 -2.42
N THR A 8 -9.22 -21.00 -1.30
CA THR A 8 -9.28 -19.54 -1.22
C THR A 8 -8.10 -18.95 -2.01
N PRO A 9 -8.30 -17.89 -2.81
CA PRO A 9 -7.23 -17.28 -3.57
C PRO A 9 -6.19 -16.70 -2.60
N GLY A 10 -4.94 -17.11 -2.80
CA GLY A 10 -3.82 -16.80 -1.93
C GLY A 10 -3.63 -15.29 -1.71
N ALA A 11 -3.42 -14.96 -0.44
CA ALA A 11 -3.22 -13.62 0.06
C ALA A 11 -2.11 -12.86 -0.68
N SER A 12 -2.42 -11.67 -1.21
CA SER A 12 -1.42 -10.61 -1.38
C SER A 12 -1.05 -10.10 0.02
N PRO A 13 0.26 -9.98 0.36
CA PRO A 13 0.69 -9.48 1.65
C PRO A 13 0.17 -8.05 1.85
N LEU A 14 -0.26 -7.74 3.07
CA LEU A 14 -0.52 -6.38 3.48
C LEU A 14 0.74 -5.52 3.36
N VAL A 15 0.49 -4.23 3.19
CA VAL A 15 1.41 -3.11 3.39
C VAL A 15 2.50 -3.47 4.41
N GLY A 16 3.75 -3.51 3.95
CA GLY A 16 4.93 -3.65 4.82
C GLY A 16 5.55 -5.04 4.94
N ALA A 17 5.04 -6.09 4.27
CA ALA A 17 5.82 -7.31 4.15
C ALA A 17 7.01 -7.06 3.20
N ASP A 18 8.18 -6.77 3.77
CA ASP A 18 9.49 -6.88 3.14
C ASP A 18 9.66 -8.35 2.68
N ASN A 19 9.06 -8.71 1.54
CA ASN A 19 9.39 -9.95 0.84
C ASN A 19 10.79 -9.76 0.25
N ALA A 20 11.80 -9.96 1.09
CA ALA A 20 13.17 -10.16 0.65
C ALA A 20 13.17 -11.23 -0.47
N PRO A 21 13.97 -11.06 -1.55
CA PRO A 21 14.01 -12.03 -2.63
C PRO A 21 14.28 -13.45 -2.10
N LEU A 22 13.36 -14.39 -2.36
CA LEU A 22 13.46 -15.80 -1.94
C LEU A 22 14.51 -16.61 -2.74
N THR A 23 15.36 -15.96 -3.54
CA THR A 23 16.42 -16.62 -4.32
C THR A 23 17.67 -15.75 -4.45
N GLY A 24 18.00 -14.95 -3.43
CA GLY A 24 19.40 -14.70 -3.14
C GLY A 24 19.87 -15.88 -2.32
N GLY A 25 20.85 -16.64 -2.79
CA GLY A 25 21.52 -17.61 -1.91
C GLY A 25 21.90 -16.92 -0.61
N GLU A 26 21.95 -17.68 0.48
CA GLU A 26 22.58 -17.26 1.71
C GLU A 26 23.76 -16.36 1.36
N ALA A 27 23.64 -15.06 1.67
CA ALA A 27 24.78 -14.19 1.62
C ALA A 27 25.65 -14.65 2.79
N GLU A 28 26.37 -15.77 2.58
CA GLU A 28 27.62 -16.06 3.25
C GLU A 28 28.41 -14.74 3.20
N GLY A 29 28.75 -14.22 4.38
CA GLY A 29 29.02 -12.81 4.62
C GLY A 29 29.77 -12.07 3.50
N GLY A 30 29.23 -10.95 3.04
CA GLY A 30 29.85 -10.15 1.98
C GLY A 30 29.20 -8.77 1.87
N ASP A 31 29.91 -7.76 2.38
CA ASP A 31 29.79 -6.30 2.26
C ASP A 31 28.40 -5.68 2.00
N ALA A 32 28.00 -4.80 2.92
CA ALA A 32 26.92 -3.86 2.71
C ALA A 32 27.15 -3.08 1.39
N TRP A 33 26.16 -3.08 0.50
CA TRP A 33 26.24 -2.31 -0.74
C TRP A 33 26.40 -0.82 -0.43
N THR A 34 27.26 -0.14 -1.19
CA THR A 34 27.25 1.33 -1.24
C THR A 34 26.12 1.82 -2.16
N VAL A 35 25.78 3.10 -2.06
CA VAL A 35 24.79 3.74 -2.95
C VAL A 35 25.22 3.61 -4.42
N GLU A 36 26.49 3.82 -4.72
CA GLU A 36 27.04 3.76 -6.07
C GLU A 36 26.98 2.33 -6.63
N GLN A 37 27.26 1.33 -5.80
CA GLN A 37 27.13 -0.08 -6.19
C GLN A 37 25.67 -0.44 -6.48
N ALA A 38 24.73 0.04 -5.67
CA ALA A 38 23.30 -0.17 -5.88
C ALA A 38 22.80 0.47 -7.18
N ILE A 39 23.18 1.72 -7.44
CA ILE A 39 22.82 2.42 -8.69
C ILE A 39 23.40 1.69 -9.89
N ALA A 40 24.69 1.31 -9.85
CA ALA A 40 25.33 0.60 -10.95
C ALA A 40 24.67 -0.77 -11.21
N ALA A 41 24.25 -1.47 -10.16
CA ALA A 41 23.64 -2.78 -10.26
C ALA A 41 22.24 -2.78 -10.89
N LEU A 42 21.54 -1.64 -11.00
CA LEU A 42 20.28 -1.53 -11.74
C LEU A 42 20.43 -1.83 -13.24
N ASN A 43 21.64 -1.69 -13.79
CA ASN A 43 21.96 -2.00 -15.18
C ASN A 43 22.76 -3.30 -15.35
N HIS A 44 22.81 -4.14 -14.31
CA HIS A 44 23.57 -5.39 -14.37
C HIS A 44 22.94 -6.42 -15.32
N GLN A 45 23.76 -7.25 -15.96
CA GLN A 45 23.29 -8.29 -16.89
C GLN A 45 22.41 -9.35 -16.21
N GLU A 46 22.71 -9.67 -14.95
CA GLU A 46 21.90 -10.57 -14.11
C GLU A 46 20.62 -9.89 -13.60
N PRO A 47 19.41 -10.38 -13.96
CA PRO A 47 18.15 -9.82 -13.49
C PRO A 47 18.03 -9.76 -11.97
N ASN A 48 18.51 -10.79 -11.26
CA ASN A 48 18.47 -10.85 -9.80
C ASN A 48 19.24 -9.69 -9.14
N ARG A 49 20.37 -9.25 -9.72
CA ARG A 49 21.12 -8.11 -9.19
C ARG A 49 20.37 -6.80 -9.40
N ARG A 50 19.72 -6.63 -10.54
CA ARG A 50 18.89 -5.44 -10.81
C ARG A 50 17.69 -5.40 -9.87
N TYR A 51 17.01 -6.54 -9.72
CA TYR A 51 15.90 -6.70 -8.79
C TYR A 51 16.29 -6.33 -7.36
N TYR A 52 17.42 -6.87 -6.88
CA TYR A 52 17.93 -6.61 -5.54
C TYR A 52 18.37 -5.15 -5.38
N ALA A 53 19.00 -4.55 -6.39
CA ALA A 53 19.37 -3.14 -6.39
C ALA A 53 18.17 -2.22 -6.18
N ALA A 54 17.09 -2.42 -6.94
CA ALA A 54 15.87 -1.64 -6.81
C ALA A 54 15.24 -1.79 -5.41
N TRP A 55 15.17 -3.02 -4.90
CA TRP A 55 14.71 -3.28 -3.53
C TRP A 55 15.57 -2.57 -2.49
N TRP A 56 16.90 -2.67 -2.60
CA TRP A 56 17.86 -2.10 -1.66
C TRP A 56 17.74 -0.57 -1.59
N LEU A 57 17.72 0.11 -2.74
CA LEU A 57 17.56 1.57 -2.82
C LEU A 57 16.29 2.05 -2.11
N GLY A 58 15.17 1.35 -2.31
CA GLY A 58 13.91 1.64 -1.62
C GLY A 58 13.96 1.32 -0.12
N ARG A 59 14.55 0.18 0.26
CA ARG A 59 14.61 -0.29 1.66
C ARG A 59 15.45 0.62 2.55
N PHE A 60 16.54 1.17 2.02
CA PHE A 60 17.44 2.10 2.70
C PHE A 60 17.11 3.58 2.43
N ARG A 61 16.00 3.87 1.73
CA ARG A 61 15.51 5.23 1.44
C ARG A 61 16.60 6.12 0.83
N VAL A 62 17.25 5.63 -0.21
CA VAL A 62 18.32 6.35 -0.91
C VAL A 62 17.70 7.42 -1.82
N CYS A 63 17.45 8.61 -1.27
CA CYS A 63 16.83 9.74 -1.97
C CYS A 63 17.79 10.52 -2.90
N ASP A 64 18.92 9.91 -3.28
CA ASP A 64 19.87 10.52 -4.20
C ASP A 64 19.22 10.71 -5.59
N ALA A 65 19.50 11.85 -6.23
CA ALA A 65 18.85 12.19 -7.50
C ALA A 65 19.18 11.21 -8.62
N ILE A 66 20.40 10.66 -8.65
CA ILE A 66 20.86 9.67 -9.62
C ILE A 66 20.18 8.32 -9.34
N ALA A 67 20.00 7.95 -8.07
CA ALA A 67 19.23 6.75 -7.70
C ALA A 67 17.77 6.85 -8.17
N VAL A 68 17.12 8.00 -7.97
CA VAL A 68 15.76 8.24 -8.46
C VAL A 68 15.71 8.14 -9.99
N ASP A 69 16.62 8.79 -10.71
CA ASP A 69 16.65 8.75 -12.18
C ASP A 69 16.87 7.31 -12.68
N ALA A 70 17.75 6.54 -12.03
CA ALA A 70 18.00 5.15 -12.37
C ALA A 70 16.78 4.24 -12.11
N LEU A 71 16.06 4.47 -11.02
CA LEU A 71 14.81 3.76 -10.73
C LEU A 71 13.68 4.15 -11.71
N ILE A 72 13.60 5.42 -12.12
CA ILE A 72 12.66 5.87 -13.16
C ILE A 72 12.96 5.13 -14.48
N MET A 73 14.23 5.04 -14.89
CA MET A 73 14.62 4.26 -16.07
C MET A 73 14.25 2.77 -15.93
N ALA A 74 14.37 2.20 -14.73
CA ALA A 74 14.03 0.80 -14.48
C ALA A 74 12.52 0.50 -14.60
N LEU A 75 11.64 1.51 -14.56
CA LEU A 75 10.20 1.34 -14.84
C LEU A 75 9.91 0.92 -16.28
N ASP A 76 10.84 1.15 -17.21
CA ASP A 76 10.72 0.79 -18.61
C ASP A 76 11.46 -0.52 -18.95
N ASP A 77 11.96 -1.27 -17.96
CA ASP A 77 12.74 -2.49 -18.23
C ASP A 77 11.94 -3.55 -19.01
N GLU A 78 12.44 -3.96 -20.17
CA GLU A 78 11.82 -4.97 -21.03
C GLU A 78 12.49 -6.36 -20.90
N SER A 79 13.51 -6.49 -20.07
CA SER A 79 14.40 -7.66 -20.09
C SER A 79 14.23 -8.61 -18.91
N ASP A 80 13.78 -8.13 -17.75
CA ASP A 80 13.44 -8.98 -16.60
C ASP A 80 11.98 -9.44 -16.71
N ARG A 81 11.80 -10.75 -16.86
CA ARG A 81 10.50 -11.37 -17.13
C ARG A 81 10.25 -12.61 -16.30
N THR A 82 9.05 -12.70 -15.71
CA THR A 82 8.56 -13.97 -15.16
C THR A 82 7.99 -14.87 -16.26
N LYS A 83 7.85 -16.16 -15.96
CA LYS A 83 7.23 -17.15 -16.86
C LYS A 83 5.80 -16.78 -17.27
N ASP A 84 5.10 -16.03 -16.41
CA ASP A 84 3.72 -15.59 -16.65
C ASP A 84 3.64 -14.18 -17.27
N GLY A 85 4.74 -13.65 -17.79
CA GLY A 85 4.80 -12.35 -18.47
C GLY A 85 4.88 -11.13 -17.56
N GLY A 86 5.24 -11.32 -16.28
CA GLY A 86 5.41 -10.23 -15.32
C GLY A 86 6.78 -9.54 -15.40
N TYR A 87 6.92 -8.38 -14.76
CA TYR A 87 8.08 -7.49 -14.83
C TYR A 87 8.67 -7.25 -13.43
N PRO A 88 9.50 -8.17 -12.87
CA PRO A 88 9.95 -8.08 -11.49
C PRO A 88 10.70 -6.79 -11.16
N LEU A 89 11.63 -6.36 -12.01
CA LEU A 89 12.35 -5.10 -11.85
C LEU A 89 11.42 -3.88 -11.81
N ARG A 90 10.43 -3.78 -12.71
CA ARG A 90 9.46 -2.67 -12.72
C ARG A 90 8.65 -2.59 -11.44
N ARG A 91 8.19 -3.74 -10.94
CA ARG A 91 7.44 -3.82 -9.66
C ARG A 91 8.27 -3.25 -8.52
N ASN A 92 9.55 -3.64 -8.43
CA ASN A 92 10.44 -3.15 -7.38
C ASN A 92 10.83 -1.69 -7.55
N ALA A 93 11.09 -1.24 -8.78
CA ALA A 93 11.39 0.15 -9.07
C ALA A 93 10.22 1.06 -8.66
N ALA A 94 8.98 0.68 -8.99
CA ALA A 94 7.80 1.43 -8.57
C ALA A 94 7.66 1.52 -7.04
N ARG A 95 7.80 0.38 -6.34
CA ARG A 95 7.78 0.37 -4.85
C ARG A 95 8.89 1.22 -4.25
N ALA A 96 10.09 1.16 -4.80
CA ALA A 96 11.22 1.94 -4.33
C ALA A 96 10.94 3.44 -4.49
N LEU A 97 10.49 3.88 -5.67
CA LEU A 97 10.16 5.28 -5.94
C LEU A 97 9.09 5.83 -4.98
N GLY A 98 8.07 5.05 -4.64
CA GLY A 98 7.09 5.42 -3.62
C GLY A 98 7.71 5.66 -2.24
N LYS A 99 8.71 4.85 -1.85
CA LYS A 99 9.44 5.02 -0.58
C LYS A 99 10.40 6.22 -0.60
N LEU A 100 10.89 6.63 -1.77
CA LEU A 100 11.84 7.74 -1.93
C LEU A 100 11.17 9.13 -1.90
N GLY A 101 9.90 9.22 -2.27
CA GLY A 101 9.13 10.47 -2.14
C GLY A 101 9.42 11.54 -3.20
N ASP A 102 10.24 11.26 -4.22
CA ASP A 102 10.57 12.23 -5.27
C ASP A 102 9.46 12.32 -6.33
N ARG A 103 8.81 13.49 -6.42
CA ARG A 103 7.69 13.74 -7.35
C ARG A 103 8.07 13.68 -8.83
N ARG A 104 9.37 13.67 -9.19
CA ARG A 104 9.79 13.39 -10.57
C ARG A 104 9.31 12.00 -11.05
N ALA A 105 9.03 11.09 -10.12
CA ALA A 105 8.49 9.76 -10.42
C ALA A 105 7.00 9.73 -10.78
N VAL A 106 6.23 10.79 -10.53
CA VAL A 106 4.75 10.79 -10.71
C VAL A 106 4.36 10.46 -12.16
N THR A 107 4.90 11.18 -13.14
CA THR A 107 4.56 10.94 -14.56
C THR A 107 4.98 9.53 -15.04
N PRO A 108 6.21 9.05 -14.75
CA PRO A 108 6.58 7.65 -15.02
C PRO A 108 5.64 6.62 -14.36
N LEU A 109 5.28 6.80 -13.09
CA LEU A 109 4.39 5.89 -12.36
C LEU A 109 2.95 5.92 -12.91
N VAL A 110 2.46 7.08 -13.36
CA VAL A 110 1.17 7.17 -14.05
C VAL A 110 1.15 6.29 -15.31
N LYS A 111 2.24 6.25 -16.10
CA LYS A 111 2.34 5.33 -17.25
C LYS A 111 2.32 3.86 -16.82
N CYS A 112 2.88 3.53 -15.66
CA CYS A 112 2.86 2.17 -15.13
C CYS A 112 1.45 1.68 -14.77
N LEU A 113 0.46 2.57 -14.59
CA LEU A 113 -0.94 2.19 -14.40
C LEU A 113 -1.55 1.53 -15.65
N ASP A 114 -0.95 1.70 -16.83
CA ASP A 114 -1.36 1.04 -18.08
C ASP A 114 -0.56 -0.25 -18.37
N CYS A 115 0.35 -0.64 -17.46
CA CYS A 115 1.16 -1.85 -17.65
C CYS A 115 0.28 -3.10 -17.69
N GLN A 116 0.61 -4.07 -18.55
CA GLN A 116 -0.11 -5.35 -18.61
C GLN A 116 0.01 -6.18 -17.32
N ASP A 117 1.12 -6.01 -16.60
CA ASP A 117 1.36 -6.70 -15.34
C ASP A 117 0.60 -6.03 -14.19
N PHE A 118 -0.35 -6.78 -13.62
CA PHE A 118 -1.15 -6.37 -12.47
C PHE A 118 -0.30 -5.84 -11.32
N TYR A 119 0.82 -6.50 -11.03
CA TYR A 119 1.65 -6.14 -9.88
C TYR A 119 2.49 -4.87 -10.13
N VAL A 120 2.67 -4.47 -11.39
CA VAL A 120 3.26 -3.16 -11.72
C VAL A 120 2.22 -2.06 -11.50
N ARG A 121 0.96 -2.28 -11.93
CA ARG A 121 -0.14 -1.34 -11.67
C ARG A 121 -0.37 -1.15 -10.17
N GLU A 122 -0.36 -2.23 -9.40
CA GLU A 122 -0.51 -2.21 -7.94
C GLU A 122 0.61 -1.41 -7.27
N ALA A 123 1.87 -1.71 -7.61
CA ALA A 123 3.02 -0.99 -7.08
C ALA A 123 3.02 0.49 -7.47
N ALA A 124 2.56 0.82 -8.68
CA ALA A 124 2.44 2.20 -9.14
C ALA A 124 1.34 2.97 -8.40
N ALA A 125 0.16 2.38 -8.18
CA ALA A 125 -0.92 3.01 -7.42
C ALA A 125 -0.48 3.31 -5.97
N GLN A 126 0.16 2.33 -5.30
CA GLN A 126 0.71 2.51 -3.95
C GLN A 126 1.82 3.58 -3.90
N ALA A 127 2.68 3.63 -4.92
CA ALA A 127 3.71 4.65 -4.99
C ALA A 127 3.11 6.05 -5.20
N LEU A 128 2.10 6.18 -6.05
CA LEU A 128 1.40 7.44 -6.29
C LEU A 128 0.66 7.95 -5.05
N GLU A 129 0.04 7.05 -4.28
CA GLU A 129 -0.50 7.37 -2.94
C GLU A 129 0.57 8.00 -2.06
N GLY A 130 1.73 7.35 -1.92
CA GLY A 130 2.84 7.82 -1.09
C GLY A 130 3.47 9.13 -1.55
N LEU A 131 3.40 9.45 -2.85
CA LEU A 131 3.92 10.71 -3.40
C LEU A 131 2.98 11.91 -3.19
N GLY A 132 1.68 11.66 -2.97
CA GLY A 132 0.70 12.69 -2.64
C GLY A 132 0.53 13.76 -3.72
N ASP A 133 0.73 13.42 -5.00
CA ASP A 133 0.55 14.34 -6.12
C ASP A 133 -0.81 14.11 -6.80
N SER A 134 -1.72 15.07 -6.67
CA SER A 134 -3.09 14.96 -7.18
C SER A 134 -3.21 14.94 -8.71
N SER A 135 -2.13 15.25 -9.45
CA SER A 135 -2.15 15.17 -10.93
C SER A 135 -2.39 13.75 -11.46
N CYS A 136 -2.17 12.71 -10.66
CA CYS A 136 -2.42 11.32 -11.03
C CYS A 136 -3.87 10.84 -10.83
N VAL A 137 -4.74 11.64 -10.18
CA VAL A 137 -6.11 11.25 -9.82
C VAL A 137 -6.92 10.80 -11.03
N SER A 138 -6.83 11.51 -12.16
CA SER A 138 -7.57 11.14 -13.37
C SER A 138 -7.15 9.77 -13.91
N ALA A 139 -5.87 9.41 -13.79
CA ALA A 139 -5.38 8.11 -14.25
C ALA A 139 -5.83 6.99 -13.30
N LEU A 140 -5.75 7.21 -11.99
CA LEU A 140 -6.25 6.28 -10.98
C LEU A 140 -7.75 6.00 -11.14
N ARG A 141 -8.56 7.03 -11.35
CA ARG A 141 -10.01 6.89 -11.63
C ARG A 141 -10.29 6.06 -12.87
N GLY A 142 -9.43 6.14 -13.89
CA GLY A 142 -9.54 5.32 -15.11
C GLY A 142 -9.52 3.81 -14.83
N LEU A 143 -8.89 3.36 -13.75
CA LEU A 143 -8.83 1.95 -13.36
C LEU A 143 -10.11 1.47 -12.64
N LEU A 144 -10.99 2.39 -12.22
CA LEU A 144 -12.28 2.06 -11.62
C LEU A 144 -13.42 2.00 -12.66
N VAL A 145 -13.14 2.31 -13.93
CA VAL A 145 -14.12 2.21 -15.01
C VAL A 145 -14.62 0.78 -15.13
N GLY A 146 -15.94 0.61 -15.17
CA GLY A 146 -16.61 -0.69 -15.13
C GLY A 146 -17.11 -1.07 -13.73
N GLY A 147 -16.71 -0.33 -12.69
CA GLY A 147 -17.30 -0.44 -11.35
C GLY A 147 -17.10 -1.80 -10.70
N VAL A 148 -18.04 -2.16 -9.83
CA VAL A 148 -18.05 -3.43 -9.10
C VAL A 148 -18.29 -4.61 -10.06
N GLU A 149 -18.95 -4.38 -11.19
CA GLU A 149 -19.24 -5.40 -12.19
C GLU A 149 -17.97 -5.96 -12.87
N ASP A 150 -16.89 -5.18 -12.93
CA ASP A 150 -15.63 -5.55 -13.57
C ASP A 150 -14.63 -6.21 -12.59
N THR A 151 -15.03 -6.47 -11.34
CA THR A 151 -14.18 -7.11 -10.30
C THR A 151 -14.21 -8.63 -10.33
N ALA A 152 -14.63 -9.23 -11.44
CA ALA A 152 -14.66 -10.68 -11.60
C ALA A 152 -13.25 -11.31 -11.48
N PRO A 153 -13.11 -12.45 -10.79
CA PRO A 153 -11.85 -13.19 -10.75
C PRO A 153 -11.39 -13.59 -12.16
N ILE A 154 -10.10 -13.43 -12.42
CA ILE A 154 -9.50 -13.88 -13.67
C ILE A 154 -9.09 -15.35 -13.52
N ALA A 155 -9.57 -16.21 -14.42
CA ALA A 155 -9.28 -17.64 -14.39
C ALA A 155 -7.76 -17.90 -14.36
N GLY A 156 -7.32 -18.67 -13.36
CA GLY A 156 -5.92 -19.06 -13.19
C GLY A 156 -5.00 -17.94 -12.67
N LYS A 157 -5.53 -16.77 -12.30
CA LYS A 157 -4.75 -15.68 -11.69
C LYS A 157 -5.18 -15.47 -10.23
N PRO A 158 -4.24 -15.19 -9.31
CA PRO A 158 -4.54 -14.93 -7.90
C PRO A 158 -5.03 -13.49 -7.64
N HIS A 159 -5.32 -12.73 -8.69
CA HIS A 159 -5.65 -11.31 -8.63
C HIS A 159 -6.80 -10.97 -9.58
N LEU A 160 -7.41 -9.81 -9.36
CA LEU A 160 -8.47 -9.27 -10.21
C LEU A 160 -7.90 -8.59 -11.46
N LYS A 161 -8.78 -7.99 -12.25
CA LYS A 161 -8.40 -7.17 -13.40
C LYS A 161 -7.63 -5.92 -12.99
N GLN A 162 -8.01 -5.24 -11.93
CA GLN A 162 -7.31 -4.06 -11.42
C GLN A 162 -7.00 -4.18 -9.93
N PRO A 163 -5.95 -3.51 -9.42
CA PRO A 163 -5.66 -3.44 -8.00
C PRO A 163 -6.61 -2.44 -7.32
N TYR A 164 -7.90 -2.79 -7.26
CA TYR A 164 -8.97 -1.88 -6.84
C TYR A 164 -8.75 -1.33 -5.42
N ASP A 165 -8.25 -2.14 -4.48
CA ASP A 165 -7.96 -1.69 -3.11
C ASP A 165 -6.89 -0.58 -3.11
N ALA A 166 -5.73 -0.82 -3.72
CA ALA A 166 -4.66 0.18 -3.82
C ALA A 166 -5.09 1.46 -4.58
N VAL A 167 -5.90 1.33 -5.64
CA VAL A 167 -6.39 2.49 -6.40
C VAL A 167 -7.34 3.33 -5.56
N ILE A 168 -8.30 2.70 -4.86
CA ILE A 168 -9.28 3.40 -4.03
C ILE A 168 -8.59 4.07 -2.83
N GLU A 169 -7.65 3.38 -2.18
CA GLU A 169 -6.82 3.95 -1.12
C GLU A 169 -6.05 5.19 -1.59
N ALA A 170 -5.40 5.12 -2.76
CA ALA A 170 -4.69 6.25 -3.34
C ALA A 170 -5.63 7.45 -3.58
N ILE A 171 -6.81 7.22 -4.17
CA ILE A 171 -7.79 8.28 -4.44
C ILE A 171 -8.27 8.94 -3.14
N GLY A 172 -8.55 8.14 -2.10
CA GLY A 172 -8.93 8.64 -0.77
C GLY A 172 -7.84 9.50 -0.14
N THR A 173 -6.61 9.00 -0.08
CA THR A 173 -5.45 9.71 0.48
C THR A 173 -5.12 11.00 -0.28
N LEU A 174 -5.35 11.04 -1.60
CA LEU A 174 -5.16 12.22 -2.43
C LEU A 174 -6.28 13.27 -2.29
N GLY A 175 -7.32 13.00 -1.51
CA GLY A 175 -8.41 13.96 -1.27
C GLY A 175 -9.31 14.21 -2.49
N ALA A 176 -9.38 13.26 -3.42
CA ALA A 176 -10.10 13.38 -4.69
C ALA A 176 -11.63 13.24 -4.51
N THR A 177 -12.26 14.28 -3.97
CA THR A 177 -13.72 14.33 -3.71
C THR A 177 -14.57 14.11 -4.97
N GLU A 178 -14.04 14.41 -6.16
CA GLU A 178 -14.70 14.14 -7.45
C GLU A 178 -14.86 12.65 -7.78
N ALA A 179 -14.22 11.76 -7.03
CA ALA A 179 -14.29 10.30 -7.21
C ALA A 179 -15.31 9.61 -6.30
N LEU A 180 -16.07 10.36 -5.48
CA LEU A 180 -17.03 9.79 -4.52
C LEU A 180 -18.02 8.83 -5.17
N THR A 181 -18.60 9.21 -6.32
CA THR A 181 -19.55 8.37 -7.06
C THR A 181 -18.91 7.12 -7.64
N ASP A 182 -17.61 7.16 -7.92
CA ASP A 182 -16.86 6.03 -8.46
C ASP A 182 -16.54 5.01 -7.35
N ILE A 183 -16.33 5.48 -6.11
CA ILE A 183 -15.95 4.68 -4.94
C ILE A 183 -17.17 4.13 -4.19
N GLU A 184 -18.26 4.89 -4.10
CA GLU A 184 -19.44 4.53 -3.29
C GLU A 184 -19.92 3.08 -3.49
N PRO A 185 -20.02 2.52 -4.73
CA PRO A 185 -20.45 1.14 -4.92
C PRO A 185 -19.56 0.10 -4.21
N PHE A 186 -18.28 0.39 -4.02
CA PHE A 186 -17.30 -0.52 -3.44
C PHE A 186 -17.42 -0.66 -1.92
N ILE A 187 -18.16 0.19 -1.21
CA ILE A 187 -18.36 0.07 0.25
C ILE A 187 -19.13 -1.20 0.64
N ASN A 188 -19.78 -1.87 -0.31
CA ASN A 188 -20.46 -3.15 -0.12
C ASN A 188 -19.83 -4.27 -0.96
N HIS A 189 -18.59 -4.09 -1.41
CA HIS A 189 -17.88 -5.07 -2.22
C HIS A 189 -17.71 -6.40 -1.46
N PRO A 190 -17.91 -7.57 -2.10
CA PRO A 190 -17.84 -8.87 -1.42
C PRO A 190 -16.43 -9.24 -0.93
N ILE A 191 -15.39 -8.73 -1.58
CA ILE A 191 -14.00 -8.87 -1.11
C ILE A 191 -13.73 -7.80 -0.05
N ALA A 192 -13.53 -8.24 1.19
CA ALA A 192 -13.37 -7.37 2.36
C ALA A 192 -12.25 -6.34 2.23
N ARG A 193 -11.11 -6.68 1.60
CA ARG A 193 -10.02 -5.71 1.38
C ARG A 193 -10.46 -4.51 0.53
N ILE A 194 -11.17 -4.76 -0.57
CA ILE A 194 -11.69 -3.71 -1.45
C ILE A 194 -12.77 -2.91 -0.72
N GLN A 195 -13.59 -3.60 0.07
CA GLN A 195 -14.56 -2.94 0.93
C GLN A 195 -13.88 -1.98 1.92
N TYR A 196 -12.82 -2.42 2.60
CA TYR A 196 -12.12 -1.62 3.60
C TYR A 196 -11.42 -0.41 2.98
N ALA A 197 -10.76 -0.61 1.83
CA ALA A 197 -10.22 0.48 1.02
C ALA A 197 -11.27 1.53 0.69
N ALA A 198 -12.48 1.11 0.26
CA ALA A 198 -13.59 2.01 -0.01
C ALA A 198 -14.10 2.73 1.24
N LEU A 199 -14.22 2.04 2.38
CA LEU A 199 -14.60 2.68 3.65
C LEU A 199 -13.56 3.72 4.09
N ARG A 200 -12.27 3.38 4.01
CA ARG A 200 -11.15 4.29 4.28
C ARG A 200 -11.26 5.54 3.41
N ALA A 201 -11.35 5.36 2.09
CA ALA A 201 -11.43 6.48 1.15
C ALA A 201 -12.68 7.33 1.38
N MET A 202 -13.85 6.71 1.57
CA MET A 202 -15.09 7.45 1.85
C MET A 202 -15.00 8.26 3.14
N TYR A 203 -14.36 7.75 4.20
CA TYR A 203 -14.10 8.55 5.40
C TYR A 203 -13.17 9.74 5.10
N GLN A 204 -12.03 9.51 4.43
CA GLN A 204 -11.07 10.58 4.10
C GLN A 204 -11.72 11.71 3.27
N LEU A 205 -12.64 11.36 2.37
CA LEU A 205 -13.29 12.31 1.46
C LEU A 205 -14.51 13.01 2.05
N THR A 206 -15.18 12.42 3.04
CA THR A 206 -16.47 12.94 3.57
C THR A 206 -16.45 13.32 5.05
N GLY A 207 -15.57 12.71 5.83
CA GLY A 207 -15.57 12.80 7.29
C GLY A 207 -16.75 12.09 7.98
N ASP A 208 -17.55 11.29 7.25
CA ASP A 208 -18.70 10.60 7.84
C ASP A 208 -18.23 9.44 8.75
N PRO A 209 -18.53 9.48 10.07
CA PRO A 209 -18.08 8.47 11.03
C PRO A 209 -18.61 7.07 10.75
N VAL A 210 -19.70 6.92 9.97
CA VAL A 210 -20.25 5.59 9.63
C VAL A 210 -19.21 4.69 8.97
N TYR A 211 -18.30 5.26 8.19
CA TYR A 211 -17.26 4.51 7.49
C TYR A 211 -16.16 4.04 8.46
N GLY A 212 -15.75 4.91 9.40
CA GLY A 212 -14.81 4.56 10.47
C GLY A 212 -15.38 3.49 11.41
N ASP A 213 -16.66 3.59 11.77
CA ASP A 213 -17.34 2.61 12.63
C ASP A 213 -17.40 1.22 11.98
N ARG A 214 -17.59 1.16 10.66
CA ARG A 214 -17.53 -0.11 9.91
C ARG A 214 -16.13 -0.71 9.89
N LEU A 215 -15.08 0.10 9.83
CA LEU A 215 -13.70 -0.38 9.99
C LEU A 215 -13.41 -0.84 11.42
N ILE A 216 -13.98 -0.19 12.45
CA ILE A 216 -13.90 -0.70 13.84
C ILE A 216 -14.53 -2.09 13.95
N ALA A 217 -15.66 -2.33 13.28
CA ALA A 217 -16.29 -3.66 13.28
C ALA A 217 -15.35 -4.74 12.68
N ALA A 218 -14.55 -4.40 11.67
CA ALA A 218 -13.58 -5.31 11.07
C ALA A 218 -12.48 -5.78 12.03
N LEU A 219 -12.13 -4.98 13.04
CA LEU A 219 -11.16 -5.37 14.08
C LEU A 219 -11.62 -6.55 14.94
N ARG A 220 -12.90 -6.91 14.89
CA ARG A 220 -13.49 -8.04 15.63
C ARG A 220 -13.61 -9.31 14.79
N GLY A 221 -13.24 -9.26 13.51
CA GLY A 221 -13.30 -10.41 12.60
C GLY A 221 -12.31 -11.51 12.96
N GLU A 222 -12.58 -12.73 12.50
CA GLU A 222 -11.74 -13.91 12.79
C GLU A 222 -10.42 -13.93 11.99
N ASP A 223 -10.43 -13.34 10.79
CA ASP A 223 -9.27 -13.28 9.91
C ASP A 223 -8.23 -12.25 10.39
N LEU A 224 -7.05 -12.74 10.80
CA LEU A 224 -5.94 -11.91 11.28
C LEU A 224 -5.48 -10.90 10.23
N GLN A 225 -5.43 -11.28 8.95
CA GLN A 225 -5.01 -10.38 7.88
C GLN A 225 -6.02 -9.26 7.68
N LEU A 226 -7.32 -9.55 7.77
CA LEU A 226 -8.33 -8.50 7.69
C LEU A 226 -8.28 -7.55 8.89
N ARG A 227 -7.98 -8.04 10.10
CA ARG A 227 -7.74 -7.16 11.26
C ARG A 227 -6.53 -6.25 11.06
N ARG A 228 -5.43 -6.79 10.54
CA ARG A 228 -4.24 -5.99 10.21
C ARG A 228 -4.53 -4.92 9.16
N SER A 229 -5.34 -5.23 8.13
CA SER A 229 -5.80 -4.24 7.15
C SER A 229 -6.56 -3.11 7.83
N ALA A 230 -7.59 -3.45 8.63
CA ALA A 230 -8.40 -2.47 9.32
C ALA A 230 -7.60 -1.61 10.31
N LEU A 231 -6.56 -2.16 10.96
CA LEU A 231 -5.61 -1.40 11.78
C LEU A 231 -4.92 -0.30 10.97
N MET A 232 -4.35 -0.67 9.81
CA MET A 232 -3.67 0.28 8.94
C MET A 232 -4.63 1.34 8.42
N ASP A 233 -5.83 0.94 8.00
CA ASP A 233 -6.86 1.84 7.49
C ASP A 233 -7.32 2.85 8.55
N LEU A 234 -7.62 2.38 9.77
CA LEU A 234 -8.05 3.23 10.89
C LEU A 234 -6.97 4.23 11.32
N GLY A 235 -5.71 3.80 11.30
CA GLY A 235 -4.57 4.68 11.54
C GLY A 235 -4.41 5.74 10.46
N ALA A 236 -4.50 5.33 9.19
CA ALA A 236 -4.35 6.22 8.04
C ALA A 236 -5.47 7.28 7.93
N ILE A 237 -6.67 6.99 8.43
CA ILE A 237 -7.75 7.98 8.50
C ILE A 237 -7.78 8.79 9.79
N GLY A 238 -6.97 8.40 10.79
CA GLY A 238 -6.90 9.05 12.09
C GLY A 238 -8.21 9.04 12.88
N TYR A 239 -9.00 7.96 12.79
CA TYR A 239 -10.33 7.90 13.42
C TYR A 239 -10.23 7.72 14.94
N LEU A 240 -10.42 8.80 15.70
CA LEU A 240 -10.20 8.87 17.14
C LEU A 240 -10.94 7.80 17.95
N GLN A 241 -12.18 7.49 17.56
CA GLN A 241 -13.04 6.51 18.22
C GLN A 241 -12.48 5.08 18.13
N ALA A 242 -11.54 4.83 17.20
CA ALA A 242 -10.91 3.53 17.05
C ALA A 242 -9.76 3.27 18.03
N ALA A 243 -9.29 4.26 18.80
CA ALA A 243 -8.11 4.10 19.65
C ALA A 243 -8.22 2.92 20.64
N GLU A 244 -9.33 2.81 21.38
CA GLU A 244 -9.56 1.68 22.30
C GLU A 244 -9.79 0.34 21.56
N PRO A 245 -10.63 0.26 20.51
CA PRO A 245 -10.72 -0.93 19.66
C PRO A 245 -9.37 -1.43 19.12
N ILE A 246 -8.50 -0.52 18.70
CA ILE A 246 -7.15 -0.82 18.20
C ILE A 246 -6.28 -1.44 19.29
N ALA A 247 -6.25 -0.85 20.48
CA ALA A 247 -5.45 -1.38 21.59
C ALA A 247 -5.87 -2.83 21.95
N ASN A 248 -7.18 -3.09 21.91
CA ASN A 248 -7.79 -4.34 22.35
C ASN A 248 -7.90 -5.43 21.27
N THR A 249 -7.68 -5.13 19.98
CA THR A 249 -7.80 -6.15 18.92
C THR A 249 -6.69 -7.20 19.00
N LEU A 250 -6.93 -8.41 18.47
CA LEU A 250 -5.94 -9.48 18.42
C LEU A 250 -5.04 -9.32 17.18
N ALA A 251 -3.94 -8.59 17.35
CA ALA A 251 -2.90 -8.38 16.34
C ALA A 251 -1.55 -8.04 17.01
N GLU A 252 -0.49 -7.96 16.21
CA GLU A 252 0.84 -7.55 16.69
C GLU A 252 0.82 -6.13 17.26
N ASN A 253 1.48 -5.93 18.42
CA ASN A 253 1.58 -4.61 19.04
C ASN A 253 2.25 -3.57 18.13
N SER A 254 3.18 -3.98 17.27
CA SER A 254 3.82 -3.08 16.30
C SER A 254 2.80 -2.43 15.35
N LEU A 255 1.81 -3.19 14.86
CA LEU A 255 0.77 -2.67 13.98
C LEU A 255 -0.24 -1.80 14.74
N LYS A 256 -0.58 -2.19 15.98
CA LYS A 256 -1.42 -1.36 16.84
C LYS A 256 -0.77 -0.01 17.13
N LEU A 257 0.53 0.00 17.42
CA LEU A 257 1.31 1.22 17.68
C LEU A 257 1.33 2.13 16.45
N ILE A 258 1.53 1.59 15.24
CA ILE A 258 1.46 2.36 13.99
C ILE A 258 0.07 2.97 13.81
N ALA A 259 -1.00 2.20 14.06
CA ALA A 259 -2.37 2.69 13.93
C ALA A 259 -2.69 3.80 14.95
N LEU A 260 -2.31 3.62 16.22
CA LEU A 260 -2.47 4.63 17.28
C LEU A 260 -1.63 5.89 17.00
N GLN A 261 -0.43 5.73 16.46
CA GLN A 261 0.40 6.84 16.04
C GLN A 261 -0.30 7.67 14.95
N GLY A 262 -0.90 7.02 13.93
CA GLY A 262 -1.66 7.73 12.90
C GLY A 262 -2.84 8.53 13.47
N ILE A 263 -3.58 7.97 14.43
CA ILE A 263 -4.65 8.70 15.14
C ILE A 263 -4.08 9.90 15.90
N LEU A 264 -2.96 9.72 16.62
CA LEU A 264 -2.34 10.79 17.39
C LEU A 264 -1.85 11.93 16.48
N GLU A 265 -1.19 11.61 15.38
CA GLU A 265 -0.68 12.59 14.41
C GLU A 265 -1.83 13.41 13.79
N HIS A 266 -2.90 12.75 13.37
CA HIS A 266 -4.10 13.42 12.87
C HIS A 266 -4.70 14.36 13.92
N HIS A 267 -4.87 13.88 15.15
CA HIS A 267 -5.43 14.70 16.22
C HIS A 267 -4.54 15.92 16.50
N LEU A 268 -3.24 15.72 16.69
CA LEU A 268 -2.28 16.81 16.94
C LEU A 268 -2.26 17.85 15.82
N SER A 269 -2.41 17.44 14.56
CA SER A 269 -2.46 18.36 13.42
C SER A 269 -3.66 19.31 13.46
N GLN A 270 -4.76 18.94 14.15
CA GLN A 270 -5.99 19.72 14.22
C GLN A 270 -6.04 20.71 15.41
N ILE A 271 -5.34 20.42 16.51
CA ILE A 271 -5.42 21.22 17.76
C ILE A 271 -4.36 22.33 17.88
N GLY A 272 -3.34 22.38 17.00
CA GLY A 272 -2.28 23.40 17.03
C GLY A 272 -1.36 23.33 18.27
N GLU A 273 -0.31 24.15 18.33
CA GLU A 273 0.80 24.05 19.32
C GLU A 273 0.43 24.26 20.81
N LYS A 274 -0.85 24.40 21.17
CA LYS A 274 -1.25 24.72 22.55
C LYS A 274 -1.74 23.49 23.32
N CYS A 275 -0.78 22.86 23.97
CA CYS A 275 -0.95 21.83 25.01
C CYS A 275 -1.52 20.48 24.54
N LEU A 276 -1.15 19.42 25.24
CA LEU A 276 -1.68 18.08 24.98
C LEU A 276 -3.12 17.99 25.50
N SER A 277 -4.05 17.69 24.59
CA SER A 277 -5.45 17.41 24.94
C SER A 277 -5.59 16.12 25.76
N GLU A 278 -6.71 15.96 26.46
CA GLU A 278 -6.99 14.73 27.22
C GLU A 278 -7.06 13.51 26.29
N GLU A 279 -7.57 13.68 25.07
CA GLU A 279 -7.62 12.65 24.04
C GLU A 279 -6.23 12.22 23.58
N ALA A 280 -5.32 13.17 23.34
CA ALA A 280 -3.93 12.87 23.00
C ALA A 280 -3.25 12.09 24.13
N VAL A 281 -3.43 12.53 25.38
CA VAL A 281 -2.90 11.84 26.57
C VAL A 281 -3.47 10.43 26.70
N LYS A 282 -4.76 10.25 26.39
CA LYS A 282 -5.39 8.92 26.39
C LYS A 282 -4.77 7.99 25.33
N ILE A 283 -4.55 8.47 24.11
CA ILE A 283 -3.90 7.68 23.05
C ILE A 283 -2.48 7.29 23.47
N MET A 284 -1.68 8.23 23.99
CA MET A 284 -0.32 7.94 24.44
C MET A 284 -0.29 6.88 25.55
N LYS A 285 -1.22 6.92 26.52
CA LYS A 285 -1.35 5.87 27.53
C LYS A 285 -1.69 4.50 26.94
N LEU A 286 -2.52 4.45 25.89
CA LEU A 286 -2.80 3.20 25.18
C LEU A 286 -1.54 2.68 24.48
N MET A 287 -0.76 3.56 23.85
CA MET A 287 0.53 3.20 23.23
C MET A 287 1.52 2.66 24.28
N ASP A 288 1.66 3.33 25.43
CA ASP A 288 2.53 2.88 26.53
C ASP A 288 2.17 1.48 27.03
N SER A 289 0.89 1.10 27.00
CA SER A 289 0.43 -0.23 27.43
C SER A 289 0.79 -1.37 26.45
N LEU A 290 1.30 -1.04 25.27
CA LEU A 290 1.64 -1.98 24.20
C LEU A 290 3.16 -2.18 24.04
N LEU A 291 3.98 -1.47 24.82
CA LEU A 291 5.45 -1.58 24.88
C LEU A 291 5.90 -2.66 25.86
#